data_AF-A0A6G3WP60-F1
#
_entry.id   AF-A0A6G3WP60-F1
#
_cell.length_a   1.000
_cell.length_b   1.000
_cell.length_c   1.000
_cell.angle_alpha   90.00
_cell.angle_beta   90.00
_cell.angle_gamma   90.00
#
_symmetry.space_group_name_H-M   'P 1'
#
loop_
_entity.id
_entity.type
_entity.pdbx_description
1 polymer ?
#
loop_
_entity_poly.entity_id
_entity_poly.type
_entity_poly.pdbx_seq_one_letter_code
_entity_poly.pdbx_strand_id
1 'polypeptide(L)'
;GNVTTMSHHVLVVKPKDKAPVTAAIAARKGRTIIFVRTQLGADRIAEQLIESGVKADALHGGMTQGARTRVLEDFKKGYVNALVATDV
;
A
#
# COMPACT_ATOMS: atom_id res chain seq x y z
N GLY A 1 -5.63 7.60 -20.38
CA GLY A 1 -6.90 8.33 -20.18
C GLY A 1 -6.70 9.33 -19.06
N ASN A 2 -7.03 10.60 -19.27
CA ASN A 2 -6.92 11.59 -18.21
C ASN A 2 -8.03 11.36 -17.18
N VAL A 3 -7.64 11.13 -15.92
CA VAL A 3 -8.56 11.13 -14.80
C VAL A 3 -8.89 12.60 -14.51
N THR A 4 -10.10 13.03 -14.85
CA THR A 4 -10.56 14.41 -14.62
C THR A 4 -11.11 14.63 -13.21
N THR A 5 -11.32 13.54 -12.46
CA THR A 5 -11.89 13.58 -11.10
C THR A 5 -10.95 12.91 -10.10
N MET A 6 -9.97 13.66 -9.60
CA MET A 6 -9.11 13.23 -8.49
C MET A 6 -9.06 14.34 -7.46
N SER A 7 -9.42 14.02 -6.21
CA SER A 7 -9.29 14.95 -5.08
C SER A 7 -7.94 14.72 -4.42
N HIS A 8 -7.17 15.80 -4.23
CA HIS A 8 -5.86 15.76 -3.57
C HIS A 8 -5.97 16.37 -2.18
N HIS A 9 -5.47 15.65 -1.18
CA HIS A 9 -5.40 16.11 0.20
C HIS A 9 -3.97 15.94 0.71
N VAL A 10 -3.48 16.92 1.47
CA VAL A 10 -2.16 16.87 2.11
C VAL A 10 -2.37 16.85 3.62
N LEU A 11 -1.78 15.86 4.29
CA LEU A 11 -1.77 15.76 5.75
C LEU A 11 -0.37 16.04 6.26
N VAL A 12 -0.24 17.05 7.12
CA VAL A 12 1.01 17.32 7.85
C VAL A 12 1.01 16.46 9.10
N VAL A 13 1.93 15.49 9.16
CA VAL A 13 2.02 14.52 10.27
C VAL A 13 3.41 14.57 10.89
N LYS A 14 3.49 14.38 12.22
CA LYS A 14 4.79 14.19 12.88
C LYS A 14 5.34 12.81 12.51
N PRO A 15 6.67 12.60 12.50
CA PRO A 15 7.25 11.30 12.11
C PRO A 15 6.67 10.11 12.88
N LYS A 16 6.46 10.26 14.19
CA LYS A 16 5.86 9.22 15.05
C LYS A 16 4.42 8.86 14.70
N ASP A 17 3.69 9.78 14.08
CA ASP A 17 2.27 9.60 13.76
C ASP A 17 2.08 9.03 12.34
N LYS A 18 3.15 8.91 11.55
CA LYS A 18 3.06 8.45 10.15
C LYS A 18 2.54 7.02 10.03
N ALA A 19 3.03 6.11 10.88
CA ALA A 19 2.59 4.71 10.87
C ALA A 19 1.09 4.58 11.24
N PRO A 20 0.60 5.10 12.39
CA PRO A 20 -0.81 4.97 12.74
C PRO A 20 -1.75 5.70 11.76
N VAL A 21 -1.34 6.85 11.21
CA VAL A 21 -2.15 7.54 10.17
C VAL A 21 -2.23 6.71 8.89
N THR A 22 -1.12 6.11 8.45
CA THR A 22 -1.11 5.25 7.25
C THR A 22 -2.01 4.02 7.45
N ALA A 23 -1.95 3.39 8.63
CA ALA A 23 -2.82 2.27 8.98
C ALA A 23 -4.30 2.66 9.00
N ALA A 24 -4.65 3.81 9.58
CA ALA A 24 -6.02 4.32 9.59
C ALA A 24 -6.56 4.57 8.17
N ILE A 25 -5.74 5.13 7.28
CA ILE A 25 -6.11 5.33 5.87
C ILE A 25 -6.27 3.97 5.16
N ALA A 26 -5.38 3.02 5.41
CA ALA A 26 -5.40 1.70 4.76
C ALA A 26 -6.54 0.80 5.24
N ALA A 27 -7.01 0.97 6.48
CA ALA A 27 -8.12 0.23 7.08
C ALA A 27 -9.51 0.67 6.56
N ARG A 28 -9.59 1.72 5.73
CA ARG A 28 -10.86 2.17 5.15
C ARG A 28 -11.48 1.10 4.25
N LYS A 29 -12.78 1.26 3.98
CA LYS A 29 -13.46 0.45 2.96
C LYS A 29 -12.85 0.70 1.57
N GLY A 30 -12.74 -0.38 0.78
CA GLY A 30 -12.21 -0.35 -0.57
C GLY A 30 -10.70 -0.61 -0.65
N ARG A 31 -10.11 -0.32 -1.81
CA ARG A 31 -8.70 -0.59 -2.11
C ARG A 31 -7.84 0.65 -1.94
N THR A 32 -6.63 0.47 -1.45
CA THR A 32 -5.62 1.52 -1.22
C THR A 32 -4.30 1.11 -1.86
N ILE A 33 -3.66 2.03 -2.57
CA ILE A 33 -2.27 1.88 -3.03
C ILE A 33 -1.43 2.89 -2.26
N ILE A 34 -0.32 2.43 -1.68
CA ILE A 34 0.59 3.22 -0.86
C ILE A 34 1.94 3.20 -1.56
N PHE A 35 2.42 4.36 -2.02
CA PHE A 35 3.73 4.46 -2.64
C PHE A 35 4.81 4.79 -1.62
N VAL A 36 5.92 4.06 -1.70
CA VAL A 36 7.11 4.23 -0.86
C VAL A 36 8.37 4.26 -1.69
N ARG A 37 9.45 4.83 -1.13
CA ARG A 37 10.68 5.11 -1.88
C ARG A 37 11.53 3.86 -2.16
N THR A 38 11.50 2.87 -1.26
CA THR A 38 12.45 1.75 -1.28
C THR A 38 11.72 0.43 -1.15
N GLN A 39 12.32 -0.62 -1.71
CA GLN A 39 11.81 -1.99 -1.66
C GLN A 39 11.67 -2.48 -0.21
N LEU A 40 12.74 -2.31 0.59
CA LEU A 40 12.71 -2.59 2.02
C LEU A 40 11.63 -1.79 2.77
N GLY A 41 11.36 -0.55 2.31
CA GLY A 41 10.28 0.26 2.84
C GLY A 41 8.90 -0.32 2.50
N ALA A 42 8.75 -0.95 1.35
CA ALA A 42 7.49 -1.59 0.94
C ALA A 42 7.20 -2.79 1.83
N ASP A 43 8.19 -3.67 2.00
CA ASP A 43 8.09 -4.85 2.87
C ASP A 43 7.74 -4.44 4.31
N ARG A 44 8.53 -3.51 4.87
CA ARG A 44 8.33 -3.04 6.25
C ARG A 44 6.94 -2.43 6.48
N ILE A 45 6.47 -1.58 5.56
CA ILE A 45 5.16 -0.93 5.72
C ILE A 45 4.04 -1.96 5.52
N ALA A 46 4.18 -2.92 4.60
CA ALA A 46 3.20 -3.99 4.45
C ALA A 46 3.08 -4.83 5.74
N GLU A 47 4.21 -5.20 6.36
CA GLU A 47 4.24 -5.92 7.63
C GLU A 47 3.56 -5.12 8.76
N GLN A 48 3.90 -3.83 8.92
CA GLN A 48 3.25 -2.96 9.91
C GLN A 48 1.73 -2.85 9.73
N LEU A 49 1.26 -2.84 8.49
CA LEU A 49 -0.17 -2.83 8.18
C LEU A 49 -0.83 -4.16 8.56
N ILE A 50 -0.19 -5.29 8.28
CA ILE A 50 -0.65 -6.63 8.68
C ILE A 50 -0.76 -6.73 10.21
N GLU A 51 0.27 -6.29 10.95
CA GLU A 51 0.27 -6.23 12.41
C GLU A 51 -0.87 -5.36 12.97
N SER A 52 -1.27 -4.34 12.21
CA SER A 52 -2.39 -3.45 12.55
C SER A 52 -3.77 -3.99 12.10
N GLY A 53 -3.83 -5.21 11.58
CA GLY A 53 -5.07 -5.87 11.13
C GLY A 53 -5.51 -5.52 9.69
N VAL A 54 -4.66 -4.86 8.91
CA VAL A 54 -4.95 -4.53 7.50
C VAL A 54 -4.44 -5.64 6.60
N LYS A 55 -5.29 -6.13 5.69
CA LYS A 55 -4.89 -7.07 4.63
C LYS A 55 -4.01 -6.33 3.61
N ALA A 56 -2.69 -6.43 3.77
CA ALA A 56 -1.71 -5.72 2.97
C ALA A 56 -0.69 -6.67 2.34
N ASP A 57 -0.06 -6.22 1.25
CA ASP A 57 1.08 -6.90 0.62
C ASP A 57 1.97 -5.89 -0.11
N ALA A 58 3.23 -6.25 -0.36
CA ALA A 58 4.21 -5.41 -1.04
C ALA A 58 4.24 -5.69 -2.55
N LEU A 59 4.61 -4.68 -3.34
CA LEU A 59 4.84 -4.80 -4.78
C LEU A 59 6.04 -3.95 -5.22
N HIS A 60 7.18 -4.59 -5.47
CA HIS A 60 8.41 -3.92 -5.88
C HIS A 60 9.27 -4.78 -6.81
N GLY A 61 10.33 -4.18 -7.37
CA GLY A 61 11.16 -4.80 -8.41
C GLY A 61 12.00 -6.01 -7.97
N GLY A 62 12.19 -6.22 -6.68
CA GLY A 62 12.93 -7.35 -6.11
C GLY A 62 12.11 -8.64 -5.98
N MET A 63 10.79 -8.57 -6.22
CA MET A 63 9.92 -9.74 -6.20
C MET A 63 10.04 -10.54 -7.50
N THR A 64 9.86 -11.85 -7.40
CA THR A 64 9.73 -12.71 -8.59
C THR A 64 8.46 -12.35 -9.38
N GLN A 65 8.45 -12.57 -10.69
CA GLN A 65 7.27 -12.30 -11.52
C GLN A 65 6.02 -13.09 -11.07
N GLY A 66 6.21 -14.32 -10.58
CA GLY A 66 5.13 -15.12 -10.01
C GLY A 66 4.54 -14.47 -8.75
N ALA A 67 5.39 -13.98 -7.84
CA ALA A 67 4.93 -13.25 -6.66
C ALA A 67 4.20 -11.96 -7.04
N ARG A 68 4.74 -11.15 -7.97
CA ARG A 68 4.09 -9.93 -8.47
C ARG A 68 2.71 -10.21 -9.05
N THR A 69 2.58 -11.25 -9.86
CA THR A 69 1.31 -11.64 -10.49
C THR A 69 0.28 -12.04 -9.45
N ARG A 70 0.69 -12.86 -8.47
CA ARG A 70 -0.18 -13.29 -7.36
C ARG A 70 -0.70 -12.10 -6.54
N VAL A 71 0.20 -11.21 -6.11
CA VAL A 71 -0.19 -10.03 -5.31
C VAL A 71 -1.15 -9.12 -6.08
N LEU A 72 -0.90 -8.90 -7.38
CA LEU A 72 -1.80 -8.11 -8.21
C LEU A 72 -3.16 -8.78 -8.38
N GLU A 73 -3.23 -10.10 -8.53
CA GLU A 73 -4.49 -10.84 -8.57
C GLU A 73 -5.26 -10.74 -7.26
N ASP A 74 -4.57 -10.94 -6.13
CA ASP A 74 -5.18 -10.89 -4.80
C ASP A 74 -5.71 -9.49 -4.47
N PHE A 75 -4.99 -8.45 -4.88
CA PHE A 75 -5.45 -7.07 -4.79
C PHE A 75 -6.65 -6.77 -5.71
N LYS A 76 -6.64 -7.30 -6.95
CA LYS A 76 -7.78 -7.16 -7.87
C LYS A 76 -9.03 -7.85 -7.33
N LYS A 77 -8.89 -9.04 -6.72
CA LYS A 77 -9.96 -9.84 -6.13
C LYS A 77 -10.41 -9.35 -4.75
N GLY A 78 -9.64 -8.46 -4.10
CA GLY A 78 -9.96 -7.90 -2.78
C GLY A 78 -9.55 -8.80 -1.61
N TYR A 79 -8.69 -9.80 -1.85
CA TYR A 79 -8.05 -10.55 -0.77
C TYR A 79 -6.99 -9.70 -0.07
N VAL A 80 -6.33 -8.82 -0.82
CA VAL A 80 -5.47 -7.73 -0.30
C VAL A 80 -6.20 -6.41 -0.54
N ASN A 81 -6.30 -5.58 0.50
CA ASN A 81 -6.97 -4.28 0.46
C ASN A 81 -5.99 -3.12 0.35
N ALA A 82 -4.74 -3.29 0.82
CA ALA A 82 -3.69 -2.30 0.75
C ALA A 82 -2.47 -2.85 0.00
N LEU A 83 -2.09 -2.22 -1.10
CA LEU A 83 -0.90 -2.56 -1.88
C LEU A 83 0.20 -1.54 -1.61
N VAL A 84 1.32 -1.96 -1.04
CA VAL A 84 2.46 -1.08 -0.76
C VAL A 84 3.48 -1.23 -1.89
N ALA A 85 3.63 -0.21 -2.71
CA ALA A 85 4.40 -0.27 -3.94
C ALA A 85 5.57 0.71 -3.95
N THR A 86 6.66 0.35 -4.62
CA THR A 86 7.62 1.35 -5.11
C THR A 86 7.17 1.86 -6.46
N ASP A 87 7.74 2.99 -6.88
CA ASP A 87 7.73 3.32 -8.30
C ASP A 87 8.54 2.23 -9.04
N VAL A 88 7.94 1.60 -10.06
CA VAL A 88 8.53 0.53 -10.87
C VAL A 88 8.61 0.97 -12.32
#